data_AF-A0A2S4L0Y6-F1
#
_entry.id   AF-A0A2S4L0Y6-F1
#
_cell.length_a   1.000
_cell.length_b   1.000
_cell.length_c   1.000
_cell.angle_alpha   90.00
_cell.angle_beta   90.00
_cell.angle_gamma   90.00
#
_symmetry.space_group_name_H-M   'P 1'
#
loop_
_entity.id
_entity.type
_entity.pdbx_description
1 polymer ?
#
loop_
_entity_poly.entity_id
_entity_poly.type
_entity_poly.pdbx_seq_one_letter_code
_entity_poly.pdbx_strand_id
1 'polypeptide(L)'
;MAANHRAQGWAALALGLGLAMTQPAAAAAPSFPYVPTQLLMPSACFNASACRGRDVAYVFAPSGDGAAVQFLALNYSSGVADKAQPDTITKELPFLKGAGPTTAFGAARTGDGTVVVYAGACDGAAGSVWSYDPGAGWTKRTTTGQQGGRGPYFLGATLAFLTTLAPTMDRPTIYTYGGMCATPQTDAATWQAGGNYTKTMLSLAPDGGFAYGLRVASVAGPRVPFAGFTATQLPASVANVSGTVTQQAGFVFLGGHTQQAFINMSTAAVWSLPEESWSYVSIQPPPPEEQQPGAELAVRQAHARAAENANVYSRSGHTAVLSEDGRAVVVLGGWVGDVDTPAQPQLAVLEMRQAYSSWRWRIPRAQPAGPGIYGHGAALLPGNVMMVYGGWQTQPPGAKAKRQAPAAPRFLNLTSMSWAGSYNNPEAGASRGGGGSHDAPDAGGGA
;
A
#
# COMPACT_ATOMS: atom_id res chain seq x y z
N MET A 1 27.61 -88.92 34.88
CA MET A 1 27.91 -88.28 36.17
C MET A 1 27.95 -86.77 35.94
N ALA A 2 27.34 -86.03 36.87
CA ALA A 2 27.42 -84.59 37.11
C ALA A 2 26.77 -83.61 36.11
N ALA A 3 25.87 -82.80 36.68
CA ALA A 3 25.06 -81.73 36.11
C ALA A 3 25.84 -80.42 35.84
N ASN A 4 25.25 -79.52 35.04
CA ASN A 4 24.95 -78.12 35.36
C ASN A 4 24.44 -77.39 34.10
N HIS A 5 23.16 -77.00 34.05
CA HIS A 5 22.57 -75.72 34.48
C HIS A 5 22.71 -74.53 33.50
N ARG A 6 21.58 -74.27 32.81
CA ARG A 6 20.95 -73.01 32.38
C ARG A 6 21.79 -71.71 32.31
N ALA A 7 21.63 -71.01 31.18
CA ALA A 7 21.12 -69.64 31.16
C ALA A 7 20.48 -69.31 29.80
N GLN A 8 19.20 -68.95 29.83
CA GLN A 8 18.40 -68.47 28.69
C GLN A 8 18.69 -66.98 28.47
N GLY A 9 19.12 -66.60 27.26
CA GLY A 9 19.17 -65.21 26.83
C GLY A 9 17.96 -64.90 25.94
N TRP A 10 17.02 -64.11 26.45
CA TRP A 10 15.90 -63.56 25.70
C TRP A 10 16.41 -62.36 24.88
N ALA A 11 16.35 -62.45 23.54
CA ALA A 11 16.56 -61.30 22.66
C ALA A 11 15.23 -60.57 22.47
N ALA A 12 15.11 -59.38 23.05
CA ALA A 12 13.99 -58.48 22.84
C ALA A 12 14.08 -57.85 21.44
N LEU A 13 13.12 -58.20 20.56
CA LEU A 13 12.84 -57.45 19.33
C LEU A 13 12.12 -56.15 19.71
N ALA A 14 12.86 -55.04 19.75
CA ALA A 14 12.27 -53.71 19.81
C ALA A 14 11.81 -53.30 18.40
N LEU A 15 10.50 -53.46 18.12
CA LEU A 15 9.83 -52.80 16.99
C LEU A 15 9.73 -51.30 17.28
N GLY A 16 10.70 -50.53 16.77
CA GLY A 16 10.59 -49.08 16.70
C GLY A 16 9.63 -48.68 15.56
N LEU A 17 8.33 -48.57 15.84
CA LEU A 17 7.42 -47.81 14.98
C LEU A 17 7.80 -46.33 15.11
N GLY A 18 8.48 -45.80 14.09
CA GLY A 18 8.70 -44.36 13.97
C GLY A 18 7.36 -43.64 13.83
N LEU A 19 6.99 -42.86 14.85
CA LEU A 19 5.99 -41.81 14.67
C LEU A 19 6.58 -40.79 13.70
N ALA A 20 6.11 -40.82 12.46
CA ALA A 20 6.26 -39.70 11.55
C ALA A 20 5.52 -38.51 12.15
N MET A 21 6.27 -37.61 12.78
CA MET A 21 5.73 -36.30 13.16
C MET A 21 5.42 -35.54 11.87
N THR A 22 4.16 -35.55 11.48
CA THR A 22 3.63 -34.63 10.47
C THR A 22 3.74 -33.24 11.05
N GLN A 23 4.78 -32.50 10.64
CA GLN A 23 4.84 -31.07 10.91
C GLN A 23 3.60 -30.43 10.26
N PRO A 24 2.83 -29.59 10.98
CA PRO A 24 1.78 -28.83 10.35
C PRO A 24 2.43 -27.96 9.27
N ALA A 25 2.04 -28.17 8.02
CA ALA A 25 2.42 -27.28 6.93
C ALA A 25 2.00 -25.86 7.33
N ALA A 26 2.97 -24.95 7.42
CA ALA A 26 2.67 -23.53 7.56
C ALA A 26 1.71 -23.17 6.42
N ALA A 27 0.50 -22.77 6.76
CA ALA A 27 -0.51 -22.40 5.79
C ALA A 27 0.03 -21.23 4.97
N ALA A 28 0.33 -21.47 3.69
CA ALA A 28 0.76 -20.44 2.76
C ALA A 28 -0.35 -19.39 2.63
N ALA A 29 0.04 -18.11 2.64
CA ALA A 29 -0.89 -17.03 2.42
C ALA A 29 -1.47 -17.13 0.99
N PRO A 30 -2.78 -16.93 0.84
CA PRO A 30 -3.42 -16.92 -0.47
C PRO A 30 -2.87 -15.80 -1.40
N SER A 31 -2.38 -16.10 -2.62
CA SER A 31 -1.78 -15.10 -3.54
C SER A 31 -2.27 -15.15 -5.00
N PHE A 32 -2.63 -13.99 -5.56
CA PHE A 32 -3.04 -13.81 -6.95
C PHE A 32 -2.25 -12.69 -7.61
N PRO A 33 -1.65 -12.95 -8.78
CA PRO A 33 -0.57 -13.89 -8.97
C PRO A 33 0.69 -13.43 -8.19
N TYR A 34 0.58 -12.39 -7.36
CA TYR A 34 1.59 -11.84 -6.48
C TYR A 34 0.96 -11.34 -5.17
N VAL A 35 1.78 -11.17 -4.15
CA VAL A 35 1.37 -10.43 -2.93
C VAL A 35 1.99 -9.03 -3.01
N PRO A 36 1.19 -7.96 -2.95
CA PRO A 36 1.74 -6.61 -2.97
C PRO A 36 2.43 -6.29 -1.63
N THR A 37 3.48 -5.48 -1.73
CA THR A 37 4.10 -4.85 -0.56
C THR A 37 3.32 -3.58 -0.20
N GLN A 38 2.91 -3.44 1.06
CA GLN A 38 2.30 -2.21 1.58
C GLN A 38 3.31 -1.49 2.45
N LEU A 39 3.61 -0.23 2.10
CA LEU A 39 4.53 0.61 2.85
C LEU A 39 3.74 1.73 3.54
N LEU A 40 3.78 1.76 4.86
CA LEU A 40 2.92 2.58 5.70
C LEU A 40 3.73 3.65 6.43
N MET A 41 3.59 4.88 5.97
CA MET A 41 4.14 6.08 6.61
C MET A 41 3.12 6.73 7.53
N PRO A 42 3.55 7.46 8.57
CA PRO A 42 2.60 8.23 9.34
C PRO A 42 2.02 9.31 8.42
N SER A 43 0.71 9.57 8.52
CA SER A 43 0.20 10.83 7.97
C SER A 43 0.82 11.98 8.75
N ALA A 44 0.86 13.19 8.16
CA ALA A 44 1.47 14.37 8.79
C ALA A 44 1.03 14.48 10.26
N CYS A 45 1.96 14.22 11.18
CA CYS A 45 1.68 14.10 12.59
C CYS A 45 1.22 15.46 13.13
N PHE A 46 -0.09 15.64 13.33
CA PHE A 46 -0.66 16.90 13.83
C PHE A 46 0.01 17.36 15.12
N ASN A 47 0.32 16.40 16.01
CA ASN A 47 1.15 16.63 17.18
C ASN A 47 2.34 15.66 17.16
N ALA A 48 3.54 16.20 16.95
CA ALA A 48 4.78 15.44 16.90
C ALA A 48 5.05 14.62 18.18
N SER A 49 4.66 15.12 19.36
CA SER A 49 4.88 14.39 20.63
C SER A 49 3.88 13.26 20.86
N ALA A 50 2.73 13.29 20.17
CA ALA A 50 1.71 12.25 20.26
C ALA A 50 1.85 11.17 19.17
N CYS A 51 2.66 11.43 18.14
CA CYS A 51 2.77 10.57 16.98
C CYS A 51 3.73 9.40 17.21
N ARG A 52 3.18 8.20 17.32
CA ARG A 52 3.92 6.98 17.61
C ARG A 52 4.77 6.56 16.42
N GLY A 53 6.07 6.40 16.66
CA GLY A 53 7.01 5.96 15.62
C GLY A 53 7.07 6.91 14.43
N ARG A 54 7.01 8.23 14.66
CA ARG A 54 7.03 9.28 13.61
C ARG A 54 8.09 9.03 12.54
N ASP A 55 9.25 8.49 12.93
CA ASP A 55 10.40 8.29 12.07
C ASP A 55 10.63 6.79 11.71
N VAL A 56 9.56 5.99 11.77
CA VAL A 56 9.56 4.54 11.45
C VAL A 56 8.55 4.27 10.35
N ALA A 57 8.97 3.61 9.27
CA ALA A 57 8.09 3.08 8.23
C ALA A 57 7.71 1.64 8.59
N TYR A 58 6.43 1.29 8.52
CA TYR A 58 5.99 -0.09 8.69
C TYR A 58 5.71 -0.72 7.33
N VAL A 59 6.08 -1.98 7.17
CA VAL A 59 5.97 -2.67 5.87
C VAL A 59 5.28 -4.01 6.05
N PHE A 60 4.26 -4.26 5.24
CA PHE A 60 3.80 -5.62 4.96
C PHE A 60 4.42 -6.07 3.66
N ALA A 61 5.24 -7.12 3.70
CA ALA A 61 5.96 -7.62 2.53
C ALA A 61 5.88 -9.15 2.45
N PRO A 62 5.89 -9.73 1.24
CA PRO A 62 6.06 -11.17 1.10
C PRO A 62 7.41 -11.60 1.69
N SER A 63 7.45 -12.77 2.32
CA SER A 63 8.69 -13.44 2.70
C SER A 63 9.52 -13.81 1.46
N GLY A 64 10.81 -14.12 1.63
CA GLY A 64 11.72 -14.41 0.51
C GLY A 64 11.31 -15.57 -0.41
N ASP A 65 10.46 -16.48 0.06
CA ASP A 65 9.84 -17.57 -0.72
C ASP A 65 8.48 -17.19 -1.35
N GLY A 66 7.99 -15.98 -1.06
CA GLY A 66 6.71 -15.45 -1.54
C GLY A 66 5.47 -16.09 -0.90
N ALA A 67 5.65 -17.01 0.04
CA ALA A 67 4.57 -17.86 0.56
C ALA A 67 3.84 -17.26 1.77
N ALA A 68 4.49 -16.38 2.54
CA ALA A 68 3.91 -15.73 3.70
C ALA A 68 4.05 -14.21 3.61
N VAL A 69 3.27 -13.49 4.44
CA VAL A 69 3.40 -12.04 4.60
C VAL A 69 4.01 -11.75 5.96
N GLN A 70 5.04 -10.92 5.98
CA GLN A 70 5.73 -10.47 7.18
C GLN A 70 5.39 -9.03 7.47
N PHE A 71 5.48 -8.65 8.75
CA PHE A 71 5.42 -7.26 9.21
C PHE A 71 6.81 -6.79 9.63
N LEU A 72 7.27 -5.72 9.02
CA LEU A 72 8.61 -5.17 9.17
C LEU A 72 8.58 -3.70 9.62
N ALA A 73 9.67 -3.22 10.19
CA ALA A 73 9.92 -1.80 10.47
C ALA A 73 11.22 -1.32 9.84
N LEU A 74 11.23 -0.10 9.34
CA LEU A 74 12.43 0.59 8.88
C LEU A 74 12.52 1.95 9.57
N ASN A 75 13.54 2.12 10.42
CA ASN A 75 13.83 3.40 11.04
C ASN A 75 14.59 4.30 10.04
N TYR A 76 14.06 5.49 9.78
CA TYR A 76 14.66 6.48 8.88
C TYR A 76 15.04 7.79 9.59
N SER A 77 15.00 7.83 10.93
CA SER A 77 15.24 9.05 11.73
C SER A 77 16.51 9.82 11.36
N SER A 78 17.64 9.13 11.16
CA SER A 78 18.90 9.74 10.68
C SER A 78 19.12 9.59 9.17
N GLY A 79 18.30 8.81 8.49
CA GLY A 79 18.56 8.29 7.14
C GLY A 79 18.57 6.77 7.08
N VAL A 80 18.72 6.24 5.87
CA VAL A 80 18.77 4.80 5.56
C VAL A 80 20.00 4.54 4.69
N ALA A 81 20.90 3.68 5.17
CA ALA A 81 22.12 3.32 4.45
C ALA A 81 21.82 2.49 3.19
N ASP A 82 22.77 2.48 2.24
CA ASP A 82 22.68 1.61 1.06
C ASP A 82 22.59 0.14 1.50
N LYS A 83 21.68 -0.61 0.86
CA LYS A 83 21.38 -2.02 1.15
C LYS A 83 20.82 -2.31 2.54
N ALA A 84 20.42 -1.30 3.32
CA ALA A 84 19.74 -1.51 4.58
C ALA A 84 18.50 -2.42 4.40
N GLN A 85 18.21 -3.24 5.41
CA GLN A 85 17.07 -4.14 5.42
C GLN A 85 16.12 -3.72 6.55
N PRO A 86 14.80 -3.72 6.33
CA PRO A 86 13.85 -3.53 7.41
C PRO A 86 13.94 -4.64 8.46
N ASP A 87 13.79 -4.27 9.72
CA ASP A 87 13.74 -5.19 10.85
C ASP A 87 12.43 -5.98 10.84
N THR A 88 12.51 -7.29 11.03
CA THR A 88 11.31 -8.13 11.12
C THR A 88 10.66 -8.01 12.49
N ILE A 89 9.42 -7.52 12.53
CA ILE A 89 8.60 -7.44 13.76
C ILE A 89 7.82 -8.73 13.95
N THR A 90 7.15 -9.21 12.89
CA THR A 90 6.29 -10.40 12.95
C THR A 90 6.46 -11.21 11.67
N LYS A 91 6.92 -12.46 11.79
CA LYS A 91 7.07 -13.38 10.66
C LYS A 91 5.76 -13.99 10.20
N GLU A 92 4.86 -14.28 11.15
CA GLU A 92 3.54 -14.86 10.91
C GLU A 92 2.46 -13.94 11.45
N LEU A 93 1.66 -13.37 10.55
CA LEU A 93 0.60 -12.43 10.95
C LEU A 93 -0.52 -13.17 11.69
N PRO A 94 -0.96 -12.70 12.87
CA PRO A 94 -1.96 -13.40 13.68
C PRO A 94 -3.33 -13.51 13.00
N PHE A 95 -3.61 -12.64 12.04
CA PHE A 95 -4.84 -12.63 11.25
C PHE A 95 -4.78 -13.42 9.95
N LEU A 96 -3.61 -13.96 9.58
CA LEU A 96 -3.46 -14.90 8.45
C LEU A 96 -3.20 -16.33 8.92
N LYS A 97 -2.78 -16.51 10.18
CA LYS A 97 -2.49 -17.82 10.74
C LYS A 97 -3.74 -18.72 10.75
N GLY A 98 -3.68 -19.84 10.03
CA GLY A 98 -4.78 -20.79 9.91
C GLY A 98 -5.99 -20.25 9.13
N ALA A 99 -5.81 -19.16 8.38
CA ALA A 99 -6.89 -18.52 7.65
C ALA A 99 -7.20 -19.27 6.34
N GLY A 100 -8.46 -19.20 5.90
CA GLY A 100 -8.89 -19.81 4.64
C GLY A 100 -8.32 -19.09 3.41
N PRO A 101 -8.39 -19.71 2.22
CA PRO A 101 -7.76 -19.19 1.00
C PRO A 101 -8.37 -17.88 0.48
N THR A 102 -9.56 -17.50 0.93
CA THR A 102 -10.20 -16.23 0.57
C THR A 102 -9.92 -15.11 1.58
N THR A 103 -9.04 -15.35 2.54
CA THR A 103 -8.70 -14.36 3.57
C THR A 103 -7.81 -13.28 3.00
N ALA A 104 -8.34 -12.07 2.92
CA ALA A 104 -7.59 -10.89 2.58
C ALA A 104 -7.42 -9.99 3.80
N PHE A 105 -6.54 -9.01 3.65
CA PHE A 105 -6.43 -7.91 4.59
C PHE A 105 -6.06 -6.63 3.87
N GLY A 106 -6.47 -5.51 4.45
CA GLY A 106 -5.96 -4.20 4.09
C GLY A 106 -5.46 -3.49 5.33
N ALA A 107 -4.38 -2.73 5.18
CA ALA A 107 -3.77 -2.02 6.29
C ALA A 107 -3.72 -0.52 6.00
N ALA A 108 -3.73 0.26 7.07
CA ALA A 108 -3.53 1.70 7.03
C ALA A 108 -2.76 2.14 8.26
N ARG A 109 -2.12 3.30 8.16
CA ARG A 109 -1.53 3.98 9.32
C ARG A 109 -2.32 5.23 9.64
N THR A 110 -2.64 5.37 10.91
CA THR A 110 -3.53 6.40 11.42
C THR A 110 -2.73 7.66 11.79
N GLY A 111 -3.41 8.79 12.03
CA GLY A 111 -2.73 10.07 12.34
C GLY A 111 -2.01 10.11 13.69
N ASP A 112 -2.30 9.19 14.61
CA ASP A 112 -1.52 9.01 15.84
C ASP A 112 -0.31 8.07 15.67
N GLY A 113 -0.10 7.56 14.45
CA GLY A 113 0.98 6.65 14.11
C GLY A 113 0.66 5.16 14.28
N THR A 114 -0.52 4.80 14.83
CA THR A 114 -0.93 3.40 15.01
C THR A 114 -1.19 2.73 13.66
N VAL A 115 -0.69 1.50 13.50
CA VAL A 115 -1.01 0.65 12.34
C VAL A 115 -2.29 -0.12 12.63
N VAL A 116 -3.25 -0.02 11.72
CA VAL A 116 -4.53 -0.75 11.77
C VAL A 116 -4.68 -1.66 10.56
N VAL A 117 -5.29 -2.82 10.77
CA VAL A 117 -5.53 -3.82 9.73
C VAL A 117 -6.98 -4.27 9.82
N TYR A 118 -7.70 -4.28 8.70
CA TYR A 118 -8.96 -5.01 8.57
C TYR A 118 -8.68 -6.32 7.84
N ALA A 119 -9.04 -7.46 8.44
CA ALA A 119 -8.73 -8.79 7.91
C ALA A 119 -9.92 -9.75 8.03
N GLY A 120 -10.15 -10.58 7.01
CA GLY A 120 -11.23 -11.56 6.97
C GLY A 120 -11.39 -12.21 5.61
N ALA A 121 -12.25 -13.23 5.53
CA ALA A 121 -12.62 -13.87 4.28
C ALA A 121 -13.47 -12.92 3.41
N CYS A 122 -13.04 -12.66 2.18
CA CYS A 122 -13.71 -11.71 1.28
C CYS A 122 -15.12 -12.16 0.84
N ASP A 123 -15.37 -13.47 0.88
CA ASP A 123 -16.65 -14.14 0.61
C ASP A 123 -17.42 -14.49 1.89
N GLY A 124 -16.87 -14.15 3.05
CA GLY A 124 -17.47 -14.41 4.36
C GLY A 124 -18.21 -13.23 4.96
N ALA A 125 -18.49 -13.35 6.26
CA ALA A 125 -19.05 -12.28 7.09
C ALA A 125 -18.01 -11.15 7.32
N ALA A 126 -18.40 -10.16 8.13
CA ALA A 126 -17.51 -9.09 8.55
C ALA A 126 -16.22 -9.65 9.20
N GLY A 127 -15.09 -9.06 8.84
CA GLY A 127 -13.77 -9.44 9.34
C GLY A 127 -13.51 -8.93 10.77
N SER A 128 -12.24 -8.88 11.17
CA SER A 128 -11.82 -8.27 12.44
C SER A 128 -10.87 -7.11 12.18
N VAL A 129 -10.91 -6.11 13.05
CA VAL A 129 -9.94 -5.02 13.06
C VAL A 129 -8.80 -5.40 14.00
N TRP A 130 -7.56 -5.18 13.58
CA TRP A 130 -6.37 -5.39 14.38
C TRP A 130 -5.61 -4.07 14.48
N SER A 131 -5.01 -3.82 15.63
CA SER A 131 -4.13 -2.67 15.83
C SER A 131 -2.78 -3.16 16.34
N TYR A 132 -1.69 -2.60 15.82
CA TYR A 132 -0.35 -2.85 16.31
C TYR A 132 0.15 -1.69 17.16
N ASP A 133 0.64 -2.03 18.36
CA ASP A 133 1.30 -1.11 19.27
C ASP A 133 2.76 -1.56 19.52
N PRO A 134 3.75 -0.67 19.31
CA PRO A 134 5.15 -0.96 19.64
C PRO A 134 5.34 -1.22 21.14
N GLY A 135 5.40 -2.50 21.51
CA GLY A 135 5.62 -2.96 22.89
C GLY A 135 4.54 -3.92 23.39
N ALA A 136 3.29 -3.71 22.97
CA ALA A 136 2.17 -4.61 23.30
C ALA A 136 1.83 -5.60 22.16
N GLY A 137 2.26 -5.31 20.92
CA GLY A 137 2.04 -6.17 19.76
C GLY A 137 0.64 -6.01 19.16
N TRP A 138 0.12 -7.10 18.60
CA TRP A 138 -1.16 -7.11 17.87
C TRP A 138 -2.34 -7.29 18.82
N THR A 139 -3.31 -6.38 18.74
CA THR A 139 -4.58 -6.48 19.48
C THR A 139 -5.74 -6.64 18.51
N LYS A 140 -6.58 -7.68 18.72
CA LYS A 140 -7.79 -7.94 17.93
C LYS A 140 -8.98 -7.16 18.49
N ARG A 141 -9.80 -6.60 17.60
CA ARG A 141 -11.06 -5.92 17.90
C ARG A 141 -12.18 -6.53 17.04
N THR A 142 -13.34 -6.71 17.64
CA THR A 142 -14.51 -7.26 16.97
C THR A 142 -15.14 -6.24 16.05
N THR A 143 -15.82 -6.72 15.02
CA THR A 143 -16.69 -5.90 14.19
C THR A 143 -18.14 -6.26 14.44
N THR A 144 -18.99 -5.25 14.52
CA THR A 144 -20.45 -5.36 14.55
C THR A 144 -20.94 -4.97 13.16
N GLY A 145 -21.72 -5.83 12.52
CA GLY A 145 -22.15 -5.61 11.13
C GLY A 145 -23.66 -5.52 10.98
N GLN A 146 -24.12 -4.67 10.07
CA GLN A 146 -25.43 -4.84 9.44
C GLN A 146 -25.39 -6.00 8.42
N GLN A 147 -26.56 -6.53 8.05
CA GLN A 147 -26.68 -7.55 7.01
C GLN A 147 -25.94 -7.12 5.73
N GLY A 148 -25.07 -7.99 5.19
CA GLY A 148 -24.27 -7.72 3.99
C GLY A 148 -22.85 -7.18 4.23
N GLY A 149 -22.43 -7.00 5.48
CA GLY A 149 -21.03 -6.73 5.83
C GLY A 149 -20.11 -7.89 5.45
N ARG A 150 -19.10 -7.64 4.61
CA ARG A 150 -18.11 -8.62 4.12
C ARG A 150 -16.70 -8.29 4.59
N GLY A 151 -15.83 -9.29 4.58
CA GLY A 151 -14.39 -9.11 4.73
C GLY A 151 -13.78 -8.20 3.65
N PRO A 152 -12.54 -7.75 3.85
CA PRO A 152 -11.80 -6.98 2.84
C PRO A 152 -11.57 -7.84 1.59
N TYR A 153 -11.34 -7.19 0.45
CA TYR A 153 -11.04 -7.85 -0.82
C TYR A 153 -9.53 -7.76 -1.12
N PHE A 154 -9.00 -8.72 -1.89
CA PHE A 154 -7.61 -8.68 -2.34
C PHE A 154 -7.38 -7.51 -3.31
N LEU A 155 -6.19 -6.91 -3.25
CA LEU A 155 -5.80 -5.79 -4.13
C LEU A 155 -6.77 -4.59 -4.08
N GLY A 156 -7.54 -4.45 -2.99
CA GLY A 156 -8.33 -3.26 -2.70
C GLY A 156 -7.51 -2.23 -1.91
N ALA A 157 -8.12 -1.09 -1.61
CA ALA A 157 -7.53 -0.06 -0.76
C ALA A 157 -8.08 -0.14 0.67
N THR A 158 -7.26 0.28 1.62
CA THR A 158 -7.67 0.53 3.01
C THR A 158 -7.08 1.85 3.47
N LEU A 159 -7.93 2.70 4.05
CA LEU A 159 -7.59 4.03 4.50
C LEU A 159 -7.97 4.17 5.97
N ALA A 160 -7.27 5.04 6.70
CA ALA A 160 -7.66 5.43 8.04
C ALA A 160 -7.84 6.95 8.09
N PHE A 161 -8.91 7.40 8.71
CA PHE A 161 -9.24 8.82 8.79
C PHE A 161 -9.71 9.20 10.19
N LEU A 162 -9.29 10.39 10.62
CA LEU A 162 -9.64 11.02 11.88
C LEU A 162 -10.36 12.31 11.53
N THR A 163 -11.55 12.57 12.06
CA THR A 163 -12.26 13.83 11.77
C THR A 163 -11.75 14.93 12.68
N THR A 164 -11.52 14.61 13.95
CA THR A 164 -11.10 15.54 15.00
C THR A 164 -9.67 15.24 15.44
N LEU A 165 -8.80 16.25 15.36
CA LEU A 165 -7.39 16.17 15.75
C LEU A 165 -7.12 16.76 17.14
N ALA A 166 -7.92 17.74 17.58
CA ALA A 166 -7.81 18.38 18.89
C ALA A 166 -9.18 18.93 19.35
N PRO A 167 -9.43 19.12 20.67
CA PRO A 167 -8.49 18.94 21.80
C PRO A 167 -8.19 17.48 22.13
N THR A 168 -9.11 16.57 21.80
CA THR A 168 -8.94 15.13 21.92
C THR A 168 -9.07 14.51 20.54
N MET A 169 -8.03 13.81 20.09
CA MET A 169 -8.06 13.09 18.83
C MET A 169 -9.10 11.97 18.88
N ASP A 170 -9.92 11.85 17.83
CA ASP A 170 -10.90 10.77 17.76
C ASP A 170 -10.22 9.40 17.50
N ARG A 171 -10.99 8.32 17.62
CA ARG A 171 -10.53 7.01 17.15
C ARG A 171 -10.72 6.94 15.63
N PRO A 172 -9.77 6.36 14.89
CA PRO A 172 -9.81 6.37 13.43
C PRO A 172 -10.96 5.53 12.91
N THR A 173 -11.67 6.08 11.91
CA THR A 173 -12.57 5.33 11.04
C THR A 173 -11.74 4.70 9.92
N ILE A 174 -11.94 3.41 9.69
CA ILE A 174 -11.25 2.65 8.64
C ILE A 174 -12.17 2.56 7.44
N TYR A 175 -11.67 2.85 6.25
CA TYR A 175 -12.41 2.70 4.99
C TYR A 175 -11.78 1.61 4.15
N THR A 176 -12.58 0.78 3.49
CA THR A 176 -12.09 -0.18 2.49
C THR A 176 -12.90 -0.09 1.22
N TYR A 177 -12.21 -0.18 0.08
CA TYR A 177 -12.79 -0.01 -1.24
C TYR A 177 -12.18 -0.96 -2.26
N GLY A 178 -13.05 -1.42 -3.17
CA GLY A 178 -12.62 -2.14 -4.37
C GLY A 178 -11.96 -3.47 -4.05
N GLY A 179 -11.22 -3.99 -5.01
CA GLY A 179 -10.55 -5.27 -4.90
C GLY A 179 -11.37 -6.41 -5.50
N MET A 180 -10.77 -7.60 -5.46
CA MET A 180 -11.34 -8.83 -5.97
C MET A 180 -11.36 -9.94 -4.90
N CYS A 181 -12.35 -10.81 -5.01
CA CYS A 181 -12.54 -11.96 -4.16
C CYS A 181 -12.60 -13.22 -5.01
N ALA A 182 -11.65 -14.12 -4.81
CA ALA A 182 -11.65 -15.45 -5.38
C ALA A 182 -10.66 -16.32 -4.60
N THR A 183 -10.66 -17.62 -4.89
CA THR A 183 -9.62 -18.54 -4.38
C THR A 183 -8.35 -18.36 -5.20
N PRO A 184 -7.20 -18.01 -4.59
CA PRO A 184 -5.97 -17.72 -5.29
C PRO A 184 -5.51 -18.78 -6.27
N GLN A 185 -5.10 -18.31 -7.44
CA GLN A 185 -4.60 -19.09 -8.55
C GLN A 185 -3.26 -18.51 -8.98
N THR A 186 -2.32 -19.38 -9.34
CA THR A 186 -0.98 -19.02 -9.79
C THR A 186 -0.90 -18.77 -11.30
N ASP A 187 -1.92 -19.17 -12.04
CA ASP A 187 -2.04 -18.96 -13.48
C ASP A 187 -2.30 -17.48 -13.79
N ALA A 188 -1.30 -16.85 -14.42
CA ALA A 188 -1.27 -15.44 -14.76
C ALA A 188 -2.34 -15.06 -15.81
N ALA A 189 -2.77 -16.02 -16.64
CA ALA A 189 -3.71 -15.76 -17.73
C ALA A 189 -5.18 -15.69 -17.29
N THR A 190 -5.57 -16.38 -16.21
CA THR A 190 -6.99 -16.60 -15.87
C THR A 190 -7.46 -15.96 -14.56
N TRP A 191 -6.54 -15.63 -13.65
CA TRP A 191 -6.88 -15.13 -12.32
C TRP A 191 -7.72 -13.84 -12.34
N GLN A 192 -7.46 -12.93 -13.28
CA GLN A 192 -8.18 -11.65 -13.39
C GLN A 192 -9.65 -11.88 -13.70
N ALA A 193 -9.93 -12.73 -14.69
CA ALA A 193 -11.28 -13.01 -15.17
C ALA A 193 -12.10 -13.84 -14.16
N GLY A 194 -11.45 -14.67 -13.35
CA GLY A 194 -12.09 -15.50 -12.34
C GLY A 194 -12.47 -14.78 -11.03
N GLY A 195 -11.96 -13.56 -10.82
CA GLY A 195 -12.22 -12.78 -9.61
C GLY A 195 -13.64 -12.22 -9.54
N ASN A 196 -14.25 -12.18 -8.35
CA ASN A 196 -15.46 -11.39 -8.09
C ASN A 196 -15.09 -10.02 -7.52
N TYR A 197 -15.37 -8.94 -8.24
CA TYR A 197 -14.91 -7.60 -7.88
C TYR A 197 -15.99 -6.81 -7.15
N THR A 198 -15.58 -5.88 -6.30
CA THR A 198 -16.50 -4.97 -5.59
C THR A 198 -16.25 -3.51 -6.00
N LYS A 199 -17.30 -2.69 -5.87
CA LYS A 199 -17.24 -1.22 -5.98
C LYS A 199 -17.80 -0.51 -4.76
N THR A 200 -18.03 -1.26 -3.68
CA THR A 200 -18.61 -0.73 -2.46
C THR A 200 -17.51 -0.13 -1.60
N MET A 201 -17.70 1.11 -1.15
CA MET A 201 -16.93 1.70 -0.07
C MET A 201 -17.57 1.29 1.26
N LEU A 202 -16.83 0.58 2.09
CA LEU A 202 -17.24 0.21 3.44
C LEU A 202 -16.51 1.10 4.45
N SER A 203 -17.17 1.43 5.55
CA SER A 203 -16.56 2.12 6.68
C SER A 203 -16.70 1.28 7.96
N LEU A 204 -15.62 1.21 8.73
CA LEU A 204 -15.57 0.66 10.07
C LEU A 204 -15.28 1.80 11.04
N ALA A 205 -16.32 2.26 11.72
CA ALA A 205 -16.22 3.32 12.72
C ALA A 205 -16.22 2.70 14.14
N PRO A 206 -15.55 3.31 15.13
CA PRO A 206 -15.66 2.87 16.52
C PRO A 206 -17.12 2.81 17.00
N ASP A 207 -17.56 1.67 17.58
CA ASP A 207 -18.95 1.41 18.00
C ASP A 207 -19.03 1.06 19.49
N GLY A 208 -18.57 1.98 20.35
CA GLY A 208 -18.50 1.77 21.80
C GLY A 208 -17.50 0.69 22.24
N GLY A 209 -16.96 0.83 23.45
CA GLY A 209 -16.00 -0.14 24.01
C GLY A 209 -14.84 -0.48 23.06
N PHE A 210 -14.64 -1.78 22.81
CA PHE A 210 -13.57 -2.32 21.97
C PHE A 210 -14.00 -2.74 20.55
N ALA A 211 -15.22 -2.39 20.11
CA ALA A 211 -15.78 -2.82 18.83
C ALA A 211 -15.66 -1.77 17.71
N TYR A 212 -15.91 -2.22 16.47
CA TYR A 212 -16.03 -1.40 15.26
C TYR A 212 -17.33 -1.73 14.51
N GLY A 213 -18.17 -0.72 14.28
CA GLY A 213 -19.38 -0.81 13.48
C GLY A 213 -19.08 -0.74 11.99
N LEU A 214 -19.41 -1.80 11.25
CA LEU A 214 -19.29 -1.90 9.81
C LEU A 214 -20.58 -1.44 9.13
N ARG A 215 -20.46 -0.48 8.21
CA ARG A 215 -21.55 -0.04 7.33
C ARG A 215 -21.07 0.20 5.90
N VAL A 216 -22.03 0.27 4.98
CA VAL A 216 -21.79 0.77 3.63
C VAL A 216 -21.69 2.30 3.69
N ALA A 217 -20.54 2.86 3.32
CA ALA A 217 -20.33 4.29 3.23
C ALA A 217 -20.82 4.83 1.88
N SER A 218 -20.54 4.11 0.79
CA SER A 218 -21.02 4.51 -0.53
C SER A 218 -21.05 3.35 -1.51
N VAL A 219 -22.04 3.36 -2.39
CA VAL A 219 -22.11 2.55 -3.63
C VAL A 219 -22.04 3.41 -4.89
N ALA A 220 -21.95 4.73 -4.73
CA ALA A 220 -21.94 5.72 -5.81
C ALA A 220 -20.54 5.92 -6.44
N GLY A 221 -19.55 5.15 -5.98
CA GLY A 221 -18.19 5.17 -6.53
C GLY A 221 -18.11 4.78 -7.99
N PRO A 222 -16.89 4.64 -8.54
CA PRO A 222 -16.67 4.26 -9.93
C PRO A 222 -17.66 3.19 -10.43
N ARG A 223 -18.19 3.42 -11.63
CA ARG A 223 -19.33 2.62 -12.17
C ARG A 223 -19.02 1.13 -12.25
N VAL A 224 -17.75 0.81 -12.53
CA VAL A 224 -17.22 -0.54 -12.66
C VAL A 224 -16.44 -0.93 -11.40
N PRO A 225 -16.57 -2.17 -10.90
CA PRO A 225 -15.73 -2.69 -9.82
C PRO A 225 -14.32 -3.05 -10.35
N PHE A 226 -13.28 -2.78 -9.56
CA PHE A 226 -11.89 -2.91 -10.00
C PHE A 226 -10.93 -3.11 -8.82
N ALA A 227 -9.73 -3.61 -9.13
CA ALA A 227 -8.69 -3.96 -8.17
C ALA A 227 -7.29 -3.53 -8.67
N GLY A 228 -6.28 -3.57 -7.79
CA GLY A 228 -4.89 -3.30 -8.14
C GLY A 228 -4.60 -1.85 -8.54
N PHE A 229 -5.47 -0.94 -8.14
CA PHE A 229 -5.31 0.51 -8.27
C PHE A 229 -4.50 1.07 -7.10
N THR A 230 -4.13 2.34 -7.17
CA THR A 230 -3.54 3.08 -6.05
C THR A 230 -4.56 4.01 -5.42
N ALA A 231 -4.48 4.21 -4.10
CA ALA A 231 -5.24 5.22 -3.37
C ALA A 231 -4.25 6.15 -2.66
N THR A 232 -4.09 7.37 -3.17
CA THR A 232 -3.11 8.34 -2.69
C THR A 232 -3.81 9.46 -1.94
N GLN A 233 -3.45 9.69 -0.68
CA GLN A 233 -3.99 10.80 0.10
C GLN A 233 -3.50 12.14 -0.47
N LEU A 234 -4.41 13.07 -0.69
CA LEU A 234 -4.15 14.47 -1.02
C LEU A 234 -3.82 15.27 0.25
N PRO A 235 -3.23 16.48 0.14
CA PRO A 235 -3.01 17.34 1.29
C PRO A 235 -4.30 17.52 2.09
N ALA A 236 -4.24 17.27 3.39
CA ALA A 236 -5.39 17.47 4.26
C ALA A 236 -5.59 18.97 4.52
N SER A 237 -6.84 19.40 4.51
CA SER A 237 -7.24 20.73 4.96
C SER A 237 -7.55 20.67 6.45
N VAL A 238 -6.94 21.54 7.25
CA VAL A 238 -7.14 21.60 8.70
C VAL A 238 -7.84 22.91 9.07
N ALA A 239 -8.90 22.82 9.87
CA ALA A 239 -9.63 23.98 10.37
C ALA A 239 -9.59 24.01 11.91
N ASN A 240 -9.42 25.20 12.49
CA ASN A 240 -9.50 25.42 13.93
C ASN A 240 -10.66 26.37 14.22
N VAL A 241 -11.68 25.84 14.89
CA VAL A 241 -12.84 26.62 15.32
C VAL A 241 -12.93 26.51 16.84
N SER A 242 -12.63 27.62 17.53
CA SER A 242 -12.73 27.72 18.99
C SER A 242 -11.96 26.64 19.75
N GLY A 243 -10.78 26.23 19.25
CA GLY A 243 -9.92 25.22 19.89
C GLY A 243 -10.21 23.78 19.48
N THR A 244 -11.29 23.55 18.73
CA THR A 244 -11.53 22.26 18.07
C THR A 244 -10.86 22.27 16.71
N VAL A 245 -9.97 21.31 16.50
CA VAL A 245 -9.25 21.15 15.23
C VAL A 245 -9.80 19.97 14.49
N THR A 246 -10.33 20.20 13.29
CA THR A 246 -10.84 19.17 12.38
C THR A 246 -10.02 19.10 11.11
N GLN A 247 -10.10 17.97 10.42
CA GLN A 247 -9.50 17.83 9.10
C GLN A 247 -10.48 17.32 8.05
N GLN A 248 -10.18 17.65 6.80
CA GLN A 248 -10.77 17.07 5.60
C GLN A 248 -9.64 16.50 4.75
N ALA A 249 -9.89 15.37 4.09
CA ALA A 249 -8.89 14.74 3.23
C ALA A 249 -9.52 14.15 1.98
N GLY A 250 -8.84 14.34 0.85
CA GLY A 250 -9.17 13.67 -0.41
C GLY A 250 -8.25 12.49 -0.65
N PHE A 251 -8.74 11.47 -1.36
CA PHE A 251 -7.95 10.32 -1.79
C PHE A 251 -8.15 10.09 -3.28
N VAL A 252 -7.05 10.12 -4.04
CA VAL A 252 -7.03 9.92 -5.49
C VAL A 252 -6.87 8.44 -5.80
N PHE A 253 -7.83 7.90 -6.55
CA PHE A 253 -7.84 6.53 -7.06
C PHE A 253 -7.42 6.53 -8.53
N LEU A 254 -6.34 5.80 -8.84
CA LEU A 254 -5.75 5.75 -10.18
C LEU A 254 -5.50 4.32 -10.65
N GLY A 255 -5.79 4.08 -11.93
CA GLY A 255 -5.54 2.81 -12.62
C GLY A 255 -6.30 1.62 -12.02
N GLY A 256 -5.69 0.45 -12.11
CA GLY A 256 -6.28 -0.83 -11.74
C GLY A 256 -6.87 -1.58 -12.93
N HIS A 257 -7.51 -2.71 -12.62
CA HIS A 257 -8.06 -3.65 -13.59
C HIS A 257 -9.40 -4.20 -13.13
N THR A 258 -10.22 -4.59 -14.10
CA THR A 258 -11.45 -5.36 -13.95
C THR A 258 -11.18 -6.80 -14.41
N GLN A 259 -12.23 -7.62 -14.45
CA GLN A 259 -12.15 -8.97 -15.00
C GLN A 259 -11.67 -9.03 -16.47
N GLN A 260 -11.91 -7.99 -17.28
CA GLN A 260 -11.64 -8.02 -18.73
C GLN A 260 -10.92 -6.79 -19.28
N ALA A 261 -10.66 -5.76 -18.46
CA ALA A 261 -10.11 -4.50 -18.94
C ALA A 261 -9.28 -3.79 -17.88
N PHE A 262 -8.49 -2.82 -18.32
CA PHE A 262 -7.77 -1.91 -17.42
C PHE A 262 -8.48 -0.57 -17.33
N ILE A 263 -8.45 0.02 -16.15
CA ILE A 263 -8.93 1.38 -15.94
C ILE A 263 -7.94 2.34 -16.59
N ASN A 264 -8.45 3.25 -17.42
CA ASN A 264 -7.63 4.24 -18.11
C ASN A 264 -6.94 5.19 -17.12
N MET A 265 -5.85 5.81 -17.56
CA MET A 265 -5.16 6.85 -16.78
C MET A 265 -5.63 8.27 -17.15
N SER A 266 -6.73 8.42 -17.90
CA SER A 266 -7.26 9.73 -18.30
C SER A 266 -8.33 10.27 -17.36
N THR A 267 -8.70 9.52 -16.31
CA THR A 267 -9.62 9.97 -15.26
C THR A 267 -9.13 9.49 -13.90
N ALA A 268 -9.14 10.38 -12.91
CA ALA A 268 -9.01 10.03 -11.50
C ALA A 268 -10.39 10.07 -10.83
N ALA A 269 -10.64 9.12 -9.93
CA ALA A 269 -11.73 9.24 -8.96
C ALA A 269 -11.17 9.78 -7.65
N VAL A 270 -11.89 10.72 -7.02
CA VAL A 270 -11.48 11.33 -5.75
C VAL A 270 -12.55 11.03 -4.71
N TRP A 271 -12.14 10.36 -3.63
CA TRP A 271 -12.96 10.14 -2.45
C TRP A 271 -12.69 11.22 -1.42
N SER A 272 -13.72 11.94 -0.97
CA SER A 272 -13.59 13.05 -0.02
C SER A 272 -14.16 12.65 1.34
N LEU A 273 -13.39 12.94 2.39
CA LEU A 273 -13.77 12.75 3.79
C LEU A 273 -13.76 14.10 4.53
N PRO A 274 -14.71 14.32 5.46
CA PRO A 274 -15.68 13.36 5.99
C PRO A 274 -16.98 13.22 5.16
N GLU A 275 -17.11 13.90 4.03
CA GLU A 275 -18.38 13.96 3.26
C GLU A 275 -18.81 12.63 2.65
N GLU A 276 -17.90 11.65 2.59
CA GLU A 276 -18.13 10.32 2.01
C GLU A 276 -18.68 10.41 0.57
N SER A 277 -18.06 11.27 -0.21
CA SER A 277 -18.49 11.60 -1.57
C SER A 277 -17.41 11.32 -2.61
N TRP A 278 -17.86 10.95 -3.81
CA TRP A 278 -17.02 10.73 -4.97
C TRP A 278 -17.11 11.91 -5.93
N SER A 279 -15.96 12.36 -6.42
CA SER A 279 -15.84 13.25 -7.56
C SER A 279 -14.88 12.65 -8.60
N TYR A 280 -14.90 13.18 -9.82
CA TYR A 280 -14.10 12.67 -10.94
C TYR A 280 -13.35 13.81 -11.61
N VAL A 281 -12.10 13.54 -11.95
CA VAL A 281 -11.18 14.52 -12.53
C VAL A 281 -10.64 13.98 -13.84
N SER A 282 -10.86 14.71 -14.93
CA SER A 282 -10.26 14.39 -16.23
C SER A 282 -8.78 14.78 -16.24
N ILE A 283 -7.94 13.90 -16.75
CA ILE A 283 -6.49 14.08 -16.82
C ILE A 283 -6.07 14.25 -18.27
N GLN A 284 -5.34 15.32 -18.54
CA GLN A 284 -4.82 15.62 -19.86
C GLN A 284 -3.57 14.77 -20.16
N PRO A 285 -3.38 14.36 -21.43
CA PRO A 285 -2.15 13.67 -21.84
C PRO A 285 -0.93 14.59 -21.74
N PRO A 286 0.29 14.03 -21.84
CA PRO A 286 1.52 14.81 -21.89
C PRO A 286 1.53 15.83 -23.05
N PRO A 287 2.16 17.00 -22.86
CA PRO A 287 2.23 18.02 -23.91
C PRO A 287 2.98 17.49 -25.15
N PRO A 288 2.63 17.96 -26.36
CA PRO A 288 3.23 17.48 -27.61
C PRO A 288 4.75 17.56 -27.69
N GLU A 289 5.37 18.53 -27.00
CA GLU A 289 6.83 18.75 -27.04
C GLU A 289 7.62 17.77 -26.15
N GLU A 290 6.96 17.10 -25.20
CA GLU A 290 7.54 15.97 -24.46
C GLU A 290 7.48 14.65 -25.25
N GLN A 291 6.88 14.69 -26.45
CA GLN A 291 6.93 13.65 -27.46
C GLN A 291 8.22 13.88 -28.25
N GLN A 292 9.20 12.99 -28.10
CA GLN A 292 10.59 13.18 -28.54
C GLN A 292 10.76 13.93 -29.89
N PRO A 293 11.62 14.97 -29.96
CA PRO A 293 11.94 15.63 -31.22
C PRO A 293 13.04 14.86 -31.97
N GLY A 294 12.73 14.35 -33.17
CA GLY A 294 13.73 13.81 -34.10
C GLY A 294 13.14 13.13 -35.33
N ALA A 295 13.46 13.67 -36.51
CA ALA A 295 13.19 13.17 -37.87
C ALA A 295 11.88 13.61 -38.55
N GLU A 296 11.83 14.89 -38.92
CA GLU A 296 10.89 15.45 -39.89
C GLU A 296 10.89 14.60 -41.19
N LEU A 297 9.69 14.20 -41.65
CA LEU A 297 9.33 13.61 -42.97
C LEU A 297 9.38 12.09 -43.19
N ALA A 298 10.05 11.25 -42.39
CA ALA A 298 9.83 9.78 -42.41
C ALA A 298 8.72 9.32 -41.43
N VAL A 299 8.13 10.29 -40.73
CA VAL A 299 7.57 10.10 -39.39
C VAL A 299 6.04 9.96 -39.38
N ARG A 300 5.35 10.04 -40.53
CA ARG A 300 3.87 9.83 -40.54
C ARG A 300 3.42 8.39 -40.28
N GLN A 301 4.20 7.37 -40.66
CA GLN A 301 3.88 5.96 -40.32
C GLN A 301 4.49 5.54 -38.97
N ALA A 302 5.59 6.15 -38.53
CA ALA A 302 6.14 5.97 -37.20
C ALA A 302 5.33 6.72 -36.11
N HIS A 303 4.65 7.82 -36.45
CA HIS A 303 3.79 8.58 -35.53
C HIS A 303 2.61 7.76 -35.00
N ALA A 304 2.11 6.77 -35.75
CA ALA A 304 1.07 5.88 -35.23
C ALA A 304 1.58 4.98 -34.08
N ARG A 305 2.88 4.59 -34.11
CA ARG A 305 3.53 3.78 -33.05
C ARG A 305 4.25 4.63 -31.99
N ALA A 306 4.64 5.86 -32.31
CA ALA A 306 5.25 6.81 -31.37
C ALA A 306 4.20 7.59 -30.55
N ALA A 307 2.98 7.77 -31.07
CA ALA A 307 1.84 8.27 -30.30
C ALA A 307 1.34 7.25 -29.25
N GLU A 308 1.58 5.95 -29.46
CA GLU A 308 1.45 4.94 -28.40
C GLU A 308 2.48 5.19 -27.28
N ASN A 309 3.75 5.44 -27.61
CA ASN A 309 4.80 5.74 -26.62
C ASN A 309 4.67 7.09 -25.90
N ALA A 310 3.74 7.96 -26.29
CA ALA A 310 3.51 9.29 -25.72
C ALA A 310 2.46 9.32 -24.59
N ASN A 311 1.81 8.19 -24.30
CA ASN A 311 0.73 8.11 -23.31
C ASN A 311 1.14 7.29 -22.08
N VAL A 312 0.56 7.65 -20.94
CA VAL A 312 0.69 6.85 -19.71
C VAL A 312 -0.26 5.67 -19.82
N TYR A 313 0.28 4.46 -19.99
CA TYR A 313 -0.55 3.25 -20.13
C TYR A 313 -1.38 3.00 -18.88
N SER A 314 -2.60 2.51 -19.10
CA SER A 314 -3.42 1.85 -18.09
C SER A 314 -2.60 0.77 -17.39
N ARG A 315 -2.71 0.67 -16.06
CA ARG A 315 -1.80 -0.14 -15.26
C ARG A 315 -2.42 -0.62 -13.97
N SER A 316 -2.00 -1.81 -13.53
CA SER A 316 -2.34 -2.40 -12.24
C SER A 316 -1.06 -2.71 -11.45
N GLY A 317 -1.14 -2.80 -10.13
CA GLY A 317 0.00 -3.13 -9.27
C GLY A 317 1.11 -2.07 -9.27
N HIS A 318 0.80 -0.83 -9.63
CA HIS A 318 1.70 0.31 -9.53
C HIS A 318 1.63 0.90 -8.11
N THR A 319 2.57 1.78 -7.78
CA THR A 319 2.44 2.65 -6.60
C THR A 319 2.36 4.10 -7.02
N ALA A 320 1.84 4.92 -6.12
CA ALA A 320 1.73 6.35 -6.32
C ALA A 320 2.01 7.06 -4.99
N VAL A 321 2.77 8.15 -5.04
CA VAL A 321 3.02 9.00 -3.87
C VAL A 321 2.74 10.45 -4.23
N LEU A 322 2.17 11.19 -3.29
CA LEU A 322 2.04 12.63 -3.39
C LEU A 322 3.40 13.29 -3.13
N SER A 323 3.78 14.29 -3.91
CA SER A 323 4.94 15.14 -3.62
C SER A 323 4.74 15.94 -2.33
N GLU A 324 5.83 16.31 -1.67
CA GLU A 324 5.77 17.01 -0.38
C GLU A 324 5.02 18.35 -0.44
N ASP A 325 5.10 19.05 -1.57
CA ASP A 325 4.36 20.29 -1.82
C ASP A 325 2.89 20.09 -2.20
N GLY A 326 2.44 18.84 -2.32
CA GLY A 326 1.06 18.49 -2.67
C GLY A 326 0.66 18.77 -4.12
N ARG A 327 1.62 19.07 -5.02
CA ARG A 327 1.33 19.50 -6.39
C ARG A 327 1.45 18.40 -7.45
N ALA A 328 1.98 17.24 -7.10
CA ALA A 328 2.13 16.15 -8.05
C ALA A 328 1.89 14.79 -7.39
N VAL A 329 1.31 13.87 -8.16
CA VAL A 329 1.31 12.44 -7.82
C VAL A 329 2.31 11.73 -8.71
N VAL A 330 3.33 11.14 -8.12
CA VAL A 330 4.39 10.40 -8.82
C VAL A 330 4.03 8.92 -8.84
N VAL A 331 3.86 8.37 -10.04
CA VAL A 331 3.43 6.99 -10.29
C VAL A 331 4.60 6.16 -10.76
N LEU A 332 4.81 5.01 -10.12
CA LEU A 332 5.88 4.07 -10.44
C LEU A 332 5.35 2.67 -10.72
N GLY A 333 5.88 2.08 -11.80
CA GLY A 333 5.73 0.69 -12.15
C GLY A 333 4.33 0.30 -12.59
N GLY A 334 4.00 -0.96 -12.31
CA GLY A 334 2.78 -1.63 -12.73
C GLY A 334 2.94 -2.41 -14.02
N TRP A 335 1.88 -3.15 -14.33
CA TRP A 335 1.77 -4.05 -15.46
C TRP A 335 0.46 -3.81 -16.21
N VAL A 336 0.40 -4.28 -17.46
CA VAL A 336 -0.77 -4.17 -18.35
C VAL A 336 -0.98 -5.47 -19.12
N GLY A 337 -2.22 -5.93 -19.25
CA GLY A 337 -2.56 -7.24 -19.80
C GLY A 337 -2.25 -8.36 -18.79
N ASP A 338 -0.97 -8.63 -18.56
CA ASP A 338 -0.48 -9.64 -17.60
C ASP A 338 0.75 -9.14 -16.84
N VAL A 339 1.07 -9.76 -15.70
CA VAL A 339 2.15 -9.37 -14.78
C VAL A 339 3.55 -9.47 -15.38
N ASP A 340 3.72 -10.16 -16.51
CA ASP A 340 4.97 -10.22 -17.26
C ASP A 340 5.14 -9.03 -18.23
N THR A 341 4.09 -8.23 -18.44
CA THR A 341 4.12 -7.08 -19.38
C THR A 341 4.18 -5.76 -18.60
N PRO A 342 5.34 -5.08 -18.56
CA PRO A 342 5.47 -3.83 -17.82
C PRO A 342 4.66 -2.71 -18.47
N ALA A 343 3.91 -1.96 -17.65
CA ALA A 343 3.22 -0.75 -18.13
C ALA A 343 4.23 0.35 -18.45
N GLN A 344 4.10 1.01 -19.61
CA GLN A 344 5.02 2.07 -20.02
C GLN A 344 4.35 3.46 -19.95
N PRO A 345 5.10 4.54 -19.66
CA PRO A 345 6.45 4.51 -19.06
C PRO A 345 6.39 3.95 -17.62
N GLN A 346 7.52 3.45 -17.11
CA GLN A 346 7.61 2.94 -15.74
C GLN A 346 7.50 4.07 -14.69
N LEU A 347 7.97 5.28 -14.99
CA LEU A 347 7.82 6.45 -14.13
C LEU A 347 7.01 7.53 -14.86
N ALA A 348 5.93 7.99 -14.23
CA ALA A 348 5.07 9.07 -14.71
C ALA A 348 4.73 10.03 -13.57
N VAL A 349 4.46 11.30 -13.91
CA VAL A 349 4.12 12.34 -12.94
C VAL A 349 2.79 12.95 -13.33
N LEU A 350 1.80 12.88 -12.45
CA LEU A 350 0.54 13.60 -12.58
C LEU A 350 0.69 14.96 -11.91
N GLU A 351 0.81 16.01 -12.71
CA GLU A 351 0.83 17.38 -12.21
C GLU A 351 -0.59 17.83 -11.89
N MET A 352 -0.79 18.26 -10.65
CA MET A 352 -2.06 18.74 -10.13
C MET A 352 -2.00 20.26 -9.98
N ARG A 353 -2.98 20.93 -10.58
CA ARG A 353 -3.17 22.38 -10.49
C ARG A 353 -4.52 22.66 -9.84
N GLN A 354 -4.69 23.88 -9.33
CA GLN A 354 -5.83 24.28 -8.50
C GLN A 354 -7.20 24.05 -9.16
N ALA A 355 -7.29 24.09 -10.49
CA ALA A 355 -8.49 23.68 -11.21
C ALA A 355 -8.42 22.19 -11.57
N TYR A 356 -9.42 21.40 -11.18
CA TYR A 356 -9.52 19.98 -11.55
C TYR A 356 -9.44 19.74 -13.07
N SER A 357 -9.84 20.70 -13.90
CA SER A 357 -9.72 20.66 -15.37
C SER A 357 -8.27 20.79 -15.89
N SER A 358 -7.28 20.95 -15.01
CA SER A 358 -5.89 21.26 -15.38
C SER A 358 -4.88 20.20 -14.95
N TRP A 359 -5.33 19.04 -14.50
CA TRP A 359 -4.46 17.90 -14.20
C TRP A 359 -3.87 17.31 -15.48
N ARG A 360 -2.58 16.99 -15.47
CA ARG A 360 -1.85 16.58 -16.67
C ARG A 360 -0.75 15.58 -16.37
N TRP A 361 -0.58 14.61 -17.24
CA TRP A 361 0.60 13.75 -17.21
C TRP A 361 1.85 14.45 -17.72
N ARG A 362 2.98 14.20 -17.06
CA ARG A 362 4.33 14.50 -17.50
C ARG A 362 5.15 13.23 -17.48
N ILE A 363 5.98 13.01 -18.49
CA ILE A 363 6.86 11.84 -18.57
C ILE A 363 8.30 12.30 -18.32
N PRO A 364 8.92 11.95 -17.17
CA PRO A 364 10.33 12.23 -16.95
C PRO A 364 11.20 11.61 -18.03
N ARG A 365 12.17 12.37 -18.55
CA ARG A 365 13.13 11.89 -19.57
C ARG A 365 13.95 10.70 -19.08
N ALA A 366 14.36 10.73 -17.81
CA ALA A 366 15.04 9.61 -17.17
C ALA A 366 14.00 8.60 -16.68
N GLN A 367 14.04 7.40 -17.25
CA GLN A 367 13.22 6.27 -16.81
C GLN A 367 14.07 5.28 -16.00
N PRO A 368 13.47 4.55 -15.03
CA PRO A 368 14.19 3.50 -14.33
C PRO A 368 14.76 2.45 -15.29
N ALA A 369 16.03 2.13 -15.14
CA ALA A 369 16.68 1.07 -15.92
C ALA A 369 16.29 -0.33 -15.41
N GLY A 370 16.37 -1.32 -16.30
CA GLY A 370 16.11 -2.72 -15.98
C GLY A 370 14.67 -3.17 -16.27
N PRO A 371 14.27 -4.36 -15.77
CA PRO A 371 12.90 -4.84 -15.92
C PRO A 371 11.92 -3.93 -15.17
N GLY A 372 10.67 -3.91 -15.61
CA GLY A 372 9.62 -3.20 -14.91
C GLY A 372 9.34 -3.82 -13.53
N ILE A 373 8.73 -3.02 -12.66
CA ILE A 373 8.42 -3.41 -11.28
C ILE A 373 6.93 -3.28 -10.99
N TYR A 374 6.36 -4.21 -10.25
CA TYR A 374 4.97 -4.16 -9.81
C TYR A 374 4.79 -4.78 -8.42
N GLY A 375 3.67 -4.47 -7.76
CA GLY A 375 3.36 -4.93 -6.41
C GLY A 375 4.40 -4.51 -5.36
N HIS A 376 5.21 -3.50 -5.66
CA HIS A 376 6.13 -2.90 -4.70
C HIS A 376 5.36 -1.96 -3.77
N GLY A 377 5.98 -1.60 -2.65
CA GLY A 377 5.48 -0.55 -1.76
C GLY A 377 6.25 0.73 -2.05
N ALA A 378 5.57 1.86 -1.92
CA ALA A 378 6.23 3.16 -1.95
C ALA A 378 5.57 4.14 -1.00
N ALA A 379 6.37 5.08 -0.48
CA ALA A 379 5.86 6.22 0.25
C ALA A 379 6.82 7.40 0.19
N LEU A 380 6.31 8.57 0.58
CA LEU A 380 7.07 9.80 0.67
C LEU A 380 7.84 9.86 2.01
N LEU A 381 9.13 10.14 1.95
CA LEU A 381 9.99 10.52 3.06
C LEU A 381 10.22 12.05 3.07
N PRO A 382 10.58 12.63 4.24
CA PRO A 382 10.97 14.04 4.33
C PRO A 382 12.06 14.42 3.32
N GLY A 383 11.98 15.63 2.76
CA GLY A 383 12.89 16.10 1.71
C GLY A 383 12.48 15.72 0.30
N ASN A 384 11.18 15.47 0.10
CA ASN A 384 10.58 15.14 -1.19
C ASN A 384 11.21 13.90 -1.86
N VAL A 385 11.42 12.84 -1.07
CA VAL A 385 12.04 11.59 -1.54
C VAL A 385 11.03 10.45 -1.50
N MET A 386 10.78 9.81 -2.64
CA MET A 386 10.00 8.57 -2.71
C MET A 386 10.89 7.38 -2.35
N MET A 387 10.55 6.69 -1.26
CA MET A 387 11.12 5.39 -0.95
C MET A 387 10.34 4.28 -1.65
N VAL A 388 11.04 3.31 -2.23
CA VAL A 388 10.50 2.16 -2.95
C VAL A 388 11.08 0.90 -2.35
N TYR A 389 10.23 -0.07 -2.01
CA TYR A 389 10.65 -1.31 -1.38
C TYR A 389 9.85 -2.52 -1.87
N GLY A 390 10.53 -3.66 -2.02
CA GLY A 390 9.91 -4.93 -2.35
C GLY A 390 9.27 -4.96 -3.74
N GLY A 391 8.28 -5.84 -3.90
CA GLY A 391 7.59 -6.08 -5.17
C GLY A 391 8.26 -7.13 -6.05
N TRP A 392 7.90 -7.11 -7.32
CA TRP A 392 8.16 -8.17 -8.29
C TRP A 392 8.66 -7.56 -9.59
N GLN A 393 9.60 -8.24 -10.24
CA GLN A 393 10.13 -7.83 -11.54
C GLN A 393 9.37 -8.51 -12.68
N THR A 394 8.91 -7.73 -13.66
CA THR A 394 8.36 -8.28 -14.91
C THR A 394 9.44 -9.09 -15.62
N GLN A 395 9.11 -10.29 -16.09
CA GLN A 395 10.06 -11.13 -16.82
C GLN A 395 9.73 -11.18 -18.32
N PRO A 396 10.71 -11.45 -19.20
CA PRO A 396 10.42 -11.74 -20.59
C PRO A 396 9.49 -12.96 -20.71
N PRO A 397 8.60 -13.00 -21.73
CA PRO A 397 7.75 -14.16 -21.99
C PRO A 397 8.57 -15.46 -22.07
N GLY A 398 8.21 -16.46 -21.27
CA GLY A 398 8.88 -17.78 -21.22
C GLY A 398 9.88 -17.99 -20.09
N ALA A 399 10.17 -16.98 -19.26
CA ALA A 399 10.94 -17.17 -18.03
C ALA A 399 10.13 -17.96 -16.99
N LYS A 400 10.75 -18.96 -16.34
CA LYS A 400 10.03 -19.90 -15.46
C LYS A 400 9.91 -19.47 -13.99
N ALA A 401 10.41 -18.30 -13.60
CA ALA A 401 10.40 -17.88 -12.20
C ALA A 401 10.08 -16.39 -12.02
N LYS A 402 9.06 -16.10 -11.21
CA LYS A 402 8.80 -14.75 -10.67
C LYS A 402 9.96 -14.36 -9.77
N ARG A 403 10.66 -13.28 -10.09
CA ARG A 403 11.76 -12.78 -9.27
C ARG A 403 11.27 -11.65 -8.39
N GLN A 404 11.37 -11.83 -7.08
CA GLN A 404 11.19 -10.71 -6.14
C GLN A 404 12.22 -9.62 -6.46
N ALA A 405 11.75 -8.38 -6.46
CA ALA A 405 12.62 -7.23 -6.58
C ALA A 405 13.61 -7.19 -5.40
N PRO A 406 14.74 -6.46 -5.52
CA PRO A 406 15.74 -6.38 -4.47
C PRO A 406 15.12 -6.05 -3.11
N ALA A 407 15.56 -6.76 -2.07
CA ALA A 407 15.09 -6.56 -0.70
C ALA A 407 15.62 -5.26 -0.05
N ALA A 408 16.40 -4.45 -0.77
CA ALA A 408 16.88 -3.16 -0.26
C ALA A 408 15.94 -2.02 -0.73
N PRO A 409 15.61 -1.06 0.15
CA PRO A 409 14.92 0.17 -0.26
C PRO A 409 15.72 0.93 -1.32
N ARG A 410 15.01 1.59 -2.23
CA ARG A 410 15.55 2.52 -3.23
C ARG A 410 14.89 3.87 -3.07
N PHE A 411 15.61 4.93 -3.40
CA PHE A 411 15.15 6.30 -3.14
C PHE A 411 15.15 7.11 -4.43
N LEU A 412 14.01 7.71 -4.76
CA LEU A 412 13.88 8.64 -5.89
C LEU A 412 13.67 10.05 -5.33
N ASN A 413 14.61 10.95 -5.59
CA ASN A 413 14.42 12.37 -5.28
C ASN A 413 13.41 12.93 -6.27
N LEU A 414 12.25 13.39 -5.79
CA LEU A 414 11.15 13.87 -6.64
C LEU A 414 11.39 15.27 -7.20
N THR A 415 12.40 16.00 -6.72
CA THR A 415 12.79 17.30 -7.25
C THR A 415 13.75 17.15 -8.43
N SER A 416 14.83 16.37 -8.27
CA SER A 416 15.82 16.13 -9.33
C SER A 416 15.46 14.97 -10.27
N MET A 417 14.48 14.14 -9.90
CA MET A 417 14.11 12.89 -10.58
C MET A 417 15.30 11.92 -10.72
N SER A 418 16.19 11.89 -9.72
CA SER A 418 17.36 11.01 -9.68
C SER A 418 17.24 9.92 -8.61
N TRP A 419 17.70 8.71 -8.93
CA TRP A 419 17.72 7.57 -8.02
C TRP A 419 18.99 7.56 -7.14
N ALA A 420 18.84 7.11 -5.90
CA ALA A 420 19.90 6.82 -4.95
C ALA A 420 19.67 5.48 -4.23
N GLY A 421 20.76 4.85 -3.78
CA GLY A 421 20.73 3.63 -2.97
C GLY A 421 20.56 3.89 -1.47
N SER A 422 20.85 5.12 -1.03
CA SER A 422 20.72 5.56 0.36
C SER A 422 19.86 6.82 0.48
N TYR A 423 19.43 7.11 1.70
CA TYR A 423 18.67 8.29 2.07
C TYR A 423 19.29 8.96 3.30
N ASN A 424 19.35 10.28 3.29
CA ASN A 424 19.71 11.09 4.45
C ASN A 424 18.48 11.90 4.85
N ASN A 425 18.05 11.80 6.10
CA ASN A 425 16.89 12.55 6.56
C ASN A 425 17.27 14.03 6.73
N PRO A 426 16.69 14.97 5.95
CA PRO A 426 17.02 16.39 6.09
C PRO A 426 16.55 16.97 7.43
N GLU A 427 15.61 16.31 8.11
CA GLU A 427 15.11 16.72 9.42
C GLU A 427 15.89 16.09 10.58
N ALA A 428 16.95 15.32 10.29
CA ALA A 428 17.79 14.69 11.30
C ALA A 428 18.39 15.76 12.24
N GLY A 429 18.02 15.70 13.51
CA GLY A 429 18.51 16.65 14.53
C GLY A 429 17.66 17.91 14.72
N ALA A 430 16.57 18.11 13.97
CA ALA A 430 15.64 19.24 14.14
C ALA A 430 14.86 19.24 15.47
N SER A 431 15.07 18.24 16.34
CA SER A 431 14.46 18.16 17.68
C SER A 431 15.50 18.05 18.79
N ARG A 432 16.17 19.18 19.12
CA ARG A 432 16.73 19.50 20.46
C ARG A 432 16.74 21.01 20.82
N GLY A 433 16.13 21.89 20.03
CA GLY A 433 16.19 23.34 20.26
C GLY A 433 14.81 24.02 20.33
N GLY A 434 14.03 23.71 21.37
CA GLY A 434 12.81 24.44 21.71
C GLY A 434 12.98 25.28 22.98
N GLY A 435 14.10 25.99 23.09
CA GLY A 435 14.27 27.10 24.05
C GLY A 435 13.68 28.36 23.43
N GLY A 436 12.90 29.11 24.20
CA GLY A 436 11.92 30.06 23.69
C GLY A 436 12.47 31.29 22.97
N SER A 437 11.59 31.91 22.18
CA SER A 437 11.27 33.33 22.29
C SER A 437 9.81 33.50 21.89
N HIS A 438 8.99 33.89 22.87
CA HIS A 438 7.70 34.50 22.61
C HIS A 438 7.98 35.93 22.16
N ASP A 439 8.03 36.17 20.86
CA ASP A 439 7.83 37.51 20.32
C ASP A 439 6.40 37.57 19.77
N ALA A 440 5.50 38.04 20.63
CA ALA A 440 4.19 38.51 20.20
C ALA A 440 4.37 39.87 19.50
N PRO A 441 3.67 40.14 18.39
CA PRO A 441 3.72 41.45 17.76
C PRO A 441 3.04 42.50 18.65
N ASP A 442 3.76 43.59 18.89
CA ASP A 442 3.32 44.80 19.58
C ASP A 442 1.97 45.29 19.04
N ALA A 443 1.02 45.50 19.95
CA ALA A 443 -0.19 46.23 19.69
C ALA A 443 0.16 47.72 19.56
N GLY A 444 0.09 48.25 18.34
CA GLY A 444 0.23 49.66 18.06
C GLY A 444 -0.78 50.52 18.84
N GLY A 445 -0.26 51.55 19.51
CA GLY A 445 -1.04 52.56 20.20
C GLY A 445 -1.81 53.47 19.25
N GLY A 446 -2.96 53.93 19.74
CA GLY A 446 -3.76 55.00 19.16
C GLY A 446 -4.48 55.77 20.25
N ALA A 447 -3.87 56.87 20.68
CA ALA A 447 -4.51 58.11 21.11
C ALA A 447 -3.59 59.26 20.70
#